data_AF-A0A6I9L686-F1
#
_entry.id   AF-A0A6I9L686-F1
#
_cell.length_a   1.000
_cell.length_b   1.000
_cell.length_c   1.000
_cell.angle_alpha   90.00
_cell.angle_beta   90.00
_cell.angle_gamma   90.00
#
_symmetry.space_group_name_H-M   'P 1'
#
loop_
_entity.id
_entity.type
_entity.pdbx_description
1 polymer ?
#
loop_
_entity_poly.entity_id
_entity_poly.type
_entity_poly.pdbx_seq_one_letter_code
_entity_poly.pdbx_strand_id
1 'polypeptide(L)'
;MECQTDCGLDKKSTLTSDEEMKCEPPTPCVNPGNPVFSCMLDPKTLYTTTSLSKPQMIMYKTNSSQYGAFSPRPHFLPCKYTPKEQVFSSHIRATGFYQNNSLNTAPDRTRTIDFPNFQHTL
;
A
#
# COMPACT_ATOMS: atom_id res chain seq x y z
N MET A 1 -17.65 11.56 -16.72
CA MET A 1 -16.57 11.51 -17.71
C MET A 1 -16.29 10.05 -17.92
N GLU A 2 -16.98 9.46 -18.89
CA GLU A 2 -17.00 8.03 -19.17
C GLU A 2 -15.71 7.67 -19.93
N CYS A 3 -14.93 6.72 -19.44
CA CYS A 3 -13.84 6.13 -20.21
C CYS A 3 -14.23 4.68 -20.52
N GLN A 4 -14.79 4.50 -21.71
CA GLN A 4 -15.02 3.22 -22.33
C GLN A 4 -13.72 2.79 -23.03
N THR A 5 -13.12 1.68 -22.59
CA THR A 5 -12.08 0.99 -23.35
C THR A 5 -12.40 -0.49 -23.41
N ASP A 6 -12.89 -0.87 -24.58
CA ASP A 6 -12.94 -2.22 -25.11
C ASP A 6 -11.51 -2.80 -25.16
N CYS A 7 -11.33 -4.01 -24.63
CA CYS A 7 -10.13 -4.81 -24.82
C CYS A 7 -10.53 -6.28 -24.97
N GLY A 8 -11.10 -6.64 -26.12
CA GLY A 8 -11.05 -8.02 -26.61
C GLY A 8 -9.65 -8.37 -27.10
N LEU A 9 -9.06 -9.47 -26.61
CA LEU A 9 -7.91 -10.14 -27.24
C LEU A 9 -7.79 -11.58 -26.74
N ASP A 10 -8.52 -12.48 -27.40
CA ASP A 10 -8.16 -13.89 -27.47
C ASP A 10 -7.01 -14.04 -28.47
N LYS A 11 -5.88 -14.62 -28.03
CA LYS A 11 -5.05 -15.57 -28.80
C LYS A 11 -3.87 -16.06 -27.96
N LYS A 12 -3.96 -17.34 -27.61
CA LYS A 12 -2.87 -18.22 -27.19
C LYS A 12 -1.72 -18.17 -28.21
N SER A 13 -0.51 -17.84 -27.76
CA SER A 13 0.74 -18.20 -28.45
C SER A 13 1.75 -18.69 -27.42
N THR A 14 1.88 -20.01 -27.37
CA THR A 14 3.04 -20.71 -26.82
C THR A 14 4.25 -20.38 -27.68
N LEU A 15 5.21 -19.63 -27.18
CA LEU A 15 6.59 -19.67 -27.64
C LEU A 15 7.53 -19.40 -26.46
N THR A 16 8.19 -20.47 -26.03
CA THR A 16 9.48 -20.45 -25.35
C THR A 16 10.47 -19.61 -26.14
N SER A 17 11.11 -18.64 -25.48
CA SER A 17 12.35 -18.05 -25.98
C SER A 17 13.35 -18.08 -24.85
N ASP A 18 14.24 -19.07 -24.92
CA ASP A 18 15.51 -19.07 -24.21
C ASP A 18 16.28 -17.82 -24.66
N GLU A 19 16.27 -16.76 -23.84
CA GLU A 19 17.23 -15.68 -24.00
C GLU A 19 18.59 -16.21 -23.54
N GLU A 20 19.37 -16.61 -24.54
CA GLU A 20 20.77 -16.93 -24.47
C GLU A 20 21.53 -15.77 -23.78
N MET A 21 21.84 -15.93 -22.49
CA MET A 21 22.78 -15.06 -21.80
C MET A 21 24.13 -15.22 -22.50
N LYS A 22 24.49 -14.24 -23.32
CA LYS A 22 25.85 -14.08 -23.84
C LYS A 22 26.83 -14.06 -22.66
N CYS A 23 27.59 -15.15 -22.47
CA CYS A 23 28.68 -15.20 -21.50
C CYS A 23 29.70 -14.11 -21.84
N GLU A 24 29.86 -13.16 -20.91
CA GLU A 24 31.05 -12.32 -20.86
C GLU A 24 32.31 -13.21 -20.81
N PRO A 25 33.46 -12.72 -21.34
CA PRO A 25 34.71 -13.47 -21.27
C PRO A 25 35.01 -13.85 -19.82
N PRO A 26 35.35 -15.12 -19.53
CA PRO A 26 35.56 -15.57 -18.16
C PRO A 26 36.72 -14.80 -17.54
N THR A 27 36.43 -14.06 -16.47
CA THR A 27 37.47 -13.40 -15.67
C THR A 27 38.50 -14.44 -15.22
N PRO A 28 39.81 -14.16 -15.30
CA PRO A 28 40.86 -15.13 -14.96
C PRO A 28 40.70 -15.55 -13.49
N CYS A 29 40.37 -16.82 -13.27
CA CYS A 29 40.20 -17.35 -11.92
C CYS A 29 41.57 -17.62 -11.29
N VAL A 30 41.83 -16.99 -10.15
CA VAL A 30 43.06 -17.23 -9.39
C VAL A 30 42.73 -18.30 -8.35
N ASN A 31 43.32 -19.49 -8.49
CA ASN A 31 43.23 -20.57 -7.50
C ASN A 31 44.52 -20.58 -6.66
N PRO A 32 44.48 -20.23 -5.37
CA PRO A 32 45.66 -20.18 -4.51
C PRO A 32 46.21 -21.56 -4.10
N GLY A 33 45.74 -22.65 -4.71
CA GLY A 33 46.29 -24.00 -4.50
C GLY A 33 45.69 -24.74 -3.30
N ASN A 34 44.61 -24.23 -2.69
CA ASN A 34 43.83 -24.96 -1.70
C ASN A 34 42.71 -25.74 -2.42
N PRO A 35 42.65 -27.08 -2.30
CA PRO A 35 41.66 -27.91 -3.01
C PRO A 35 40.20 -27.59 -2.67
N VAL A 36 39.94 -26.86 -1.57
CA VAL A 36 38.58 -26.52 -1.13
C VAL A 36 37.97 -25.37 -1.94
N PHE A 37 38.79 -24.52 -2.59
CA PHE A 37 38.29 -23.35 -3.34
C PHE A 37 38.96 -23.27 -4.72
N SER A 38 38.22 -23.67 -5.76
CA SER A 38 38.72 -23.76 -7.13
C SER A 38 38.89 -22.42 -7.83
N CYS A 39 38.25 -21.35 -7.35
CA CYS A 39 38.35 -20.01 -7.91
C CYS A 39 37.99 -18.94 -6.86
N MET A 40 38.83 -17.91 -6.74
CA MET A 40 38.49 -16.71 -5.96
C MET A 40 37.50 -15.85 -6.75
N LEU A 41 36.30 -15.65 -6.23
CA LEU A 41 35.33 -14.70 -6.77
C LEU A 41 35.73 -13.27 -6.39
N ASP A 42 35.52 -12.30 -7.27
CA ASP A 42 35.73 -10.88 -6.95
C ASP A 42 34.76 -10.48 -5.82
N PRO A 43 35.23 -9.95 -4.67
CA PRO A 43 34.34 -9.52 -3.60
C PRO A 43 33.28 -8.50 -4.05
N LYS A 44 33.53 -7.74 -5.12
CA LYS A 44 32.57 -6.77 -5.68
C LYS A 44 31.35 -7.44 -6.31
N THR A 45 31.46 -8.70 -6.74
CA THR A 45 30.34 -9.46 -7.30
C THR A 45 29.55 -10.21 -6.21
N LEU A 46 30.08 -10.28 -4.98
CA LEU A 46 29.48 -11.01 -3.87
C LEU A 46 28.42 -10.20 -3.10
N TYR A 47 27.63 -9.40 -3.80
CA TYR A 47 26.51 -8.64 -3.21
C TYR A 47 25.17 -9.18 -3.72
N THR A 48 24.13 -9.05 -2.89
CA THR A 48 22.77 -9.42 -3.28
C THR A 48 22.27 -8.54 -4.44
N THR A 49 21.82 -9.15 -5.53
CA THR A 49 21.28 -8.49 -6.72
C THR A 49 19.81 -8.11 -6.55
N THR A 50 19.51 -7.36 -5.50
CA THR A 50 18.14 -6.97 -5.17
C THR A 50 17.88 -5.52 -5.55
N SER A 51 16.83 -5.27 -6.34
CA SER A 51 16.51 -3.91 -6.81
C SER A 51 15.86 -3.01 -5.76
N LEU A 52 15.17 -3.59 -4.76
CA LEU A 52 14.34 -2.84 -3.79
C LEU A 52 14.96 -2.74 -2.39
N SER A 53 16.03 -3.46 -2.11
CA SER A 53 16.70 -3.48 -0.82
C SER A 53 18.17 -3.12 -0.96
N LYS A 54 18.78 -2.71 0.16
CA LYS A 54 20.20 -2.36 0.18
C LYS A 54 21.04 -3.59 -0.22
N PRO A 55 21.97 -3.49 -1.17
CA PRO A 55 22.85 -4.59 -1.52
C PRO A 55 23.70 -4.96 -0.30
N GLN A 56 23.62 -6.23 0.10
CA GLN A 56 24.35 -6.78 1.23
C GLN A 56 25.31 -7.84 0.72
N MET A 57 26.50 -7.92 1.34
CA MET A 57 27.43 -8.98 1.01
C MET A 57 26.82 -10.34 1.36
N ILE A 58 26.90 -11.31 0.44
CA ILE A 58 26.23 -12.61 0.58
C ILE A 58 26.66 -13.34 1.86
N MET A 59 27.94 -13.23 2.26
CA MET A 59 28.46 -13.88 3.46
C MET A 59 27.87 -13.33 4.77
N TYR A 60 27.34 -12.11 4.77
CA TYR A 60 26.77 -11.45 5.95
C TYR A 60 25.25 -11.34 5.89
N LYS A 61 24.58 -12.09 5.00
CA LYS A 61 23.13 -12.04 4.82
C LYS A 61 22.42 -12.54 6.09
N THR A 62 21.56 -11.69 6.67
CA THR A 62 20.71 -12.04 7.82
C THR A 62 19.33 -12.51 7.36
N ASN A 63 18.55 -13.15 8.23
CA ASN A 63 17.16 -13.50 7.93
C ASN A 63 16.31 -12.25 7.65
N SER A 64 16.52 -11.17 8.43
CA SER A 64 15.81 -9.90 8.24
C SER A 64 16.04 -9.25 6.87
N SER A 65 17.17 -9.53 6.20
CA SER A 65 17.44 -9.03 4.84
C SER A 65 16.49 -9.58 3.78
N GLN A 66 15.69 -10.61 4.10
CA GLN A 66 14.69 -11.17 3.21
C GLN A 66 13.45 -10.26 3.07
N TYR A 67 13.16 -9.44 4.08
CA TYR A 67 12.07 -8.47 3.98
C TYR A 67 12.41 -7.40 2.94
N GLY A 68 11.45 -7.12 2.04
CA GLY A 68 11.67 -6.16 0.94
C GLY A 68 12.62 -6.65 -0.16
N ALA A 69 13.08 -7.92 -0.10
CA ALA A 69 14.03 -8.43 -1.08
C ALA A 69 13.39 -8.74 -2.45
N PHE A 70 12.07 -8.86 -2.50
CA PHE A 70 11.34 -9.19 -3.72
C PHE A 70 10.62 -7.95 -4.27
N SER A 71 10.74 -7.74 -5.58
CA SER A 71 9.95 -6.73 -6.26
C SER A 71 8.47 -7.16 -6.31
N PRO A 72 7.51 -6.29 -5.96
CA PRO A 72 6.10 -6.60 -6.12
C PRO A 72 5.81 -6.83 -7.60
N ARG A 73 5.08 -7.90 -7.89
CA ARG A 73 4.61 -8.26 -9.23
C ARG A 73 3.09 -8.05 -9.25
N PRO A 74 2.48 -7.73 -10.41
CA PRO A 74 1.04 -7.41 -10.48
C PRO A 74 0.13 -8.47 -9.84
N HIS A 75 0.48 -9.75 -9.95
CA HIS A 75 -0.28 -10.86 -9.35
C HIS A 75 -0.21 -10.94 -7.81
N PHE A 76 0.68 -10.18 -7.17
CA PHE A 76 0.68 -10.05 -5.71
C PHE A 76 -0.27 -8.96 -5.21
N LEU A 77 -0.78 -8.10 -6.10
CA LEU A 77 -1.72 -7.05 -5.75
C LEU A 77 -3.15 -7.60 -5.70
N PRO A 78 -4.00 -7.11 -4.78
CA PRO A 78 -5.41 -7.47 -4.79
C PRO A 78 -6.09 -6.91 -6.05
N CYS A 79 -7.03 -7.66 -6.62
CA CYS A 79 -7.81 -7.19 -7.78
C CYS A 79 -8.75 -6.02 -7.44
N LYS A 80 -9.12 -5.87 -6.16
CA LYS A 80 -9.96 -4.79 -5.67
C LYS A 80 -9.52 -4.39 -4.27
N TYR A 81 -9.40 -3.09 -4.06
CA TYR A 81 -9.16 -2.50 -2.75
C TYR A 81 -10.28 -1.51 -2.45
N THR A 82 -11.04 -1.76 -1.38
CA THR A 82 -12.10 -0.87 -0.91
C THR A 82 -11.66 -0.28 0.43
N PRO A 83 -10.96 0.88 0.44
CA PRO A 83 -10.56 1.51 1.69
C PRO A 83 -11.80 1.93 2.48
N LYS A 84 -11.69 1.90 3.82
CA LYS A 84 -12.72 2.45 4.69
C LYS A 84 -12.55 3.96 4.78
N GLU A 85 -13.49 4.71 4.21
CA GLU A 85 -13.53 6.16 4.37
C GLU A 85 -13.89 6.52 5.82
N GLN A 86 -13.14 7.45 6.41
CA GLN A 86 -13.36 7.93 7.78
C GLN A 86 -13.58 9.44 7.84
N VAL A 87 -13.87 10.09 6.70
CA VAL A 87 -14.05 11.56 6.63
C VAL A 87 -15.16 12.02 7.56
N PHE A 88 -16.35 11.40 7.47
CA PHE A 88 -17.48 11.72 8.33
C PHE A 88 -17.15 11.56 9.83
N SER A 89 -16.63 10.40 10.22
CA SER A 89 -16.30 10.13 11.63
C SER A 89 -15.18 11.03 12.16
N SER A 90 -14.22 11.41 11.31
CA SER A 90 -13.15 12.34 11.68
C SER A 90 -13.71 13.73 11.91
N HIS A 91 -14.66 14.17 11.08
CA HIS A 91 -15.35 15.44 11.26
C HIS A 91 -16.13 15.48 12.58
N ILE A 92 -16.94 14.45 12.87
CA ILE A 92 -17.68 14.35 14.14
C ILE A 92 -16.73 14.29 15.35
N ARG A 93 -15.61 13.58 15.23
CA ARG A 93 -14.60 13.56 16.30
C ARG A 93 -14.02 14.94 16.56
N ALA A 94 -13.76 15.71 15.50
CA ALA A 94 -13.21 17.07 15.61
C ALA A 94 -14.18 18.05 16.27
N THR A 95 -15.50 17.86 16.09
CA THR A 95 -16.52 18.72 16.73
C THR A 95 -16.71 18.46 18.23
N GLY A 96 -16.16 17.36 18.77
CA GLY A 96 -16.31 16.99 20.17
C GLY A 96 -17.64 16.35 20.51
N PHE A 97 -17.87 16.09 21.80
CA PHE A 97 -19.09 15.45 22.29
C PHE A 97 -20.26 16.44 22.33
N TYR A 98 -21.42 16.00 21.87
CA TYR A 98 -22.67 16.75 21.99
C TYR A 98 -22.97 17.04 23.47
N GLN A 99 -23.36 18.28 23.75
CA GLN A 99 -23.86 18.70 25.06
C GLN A 99 -25.27 19.24 24.91
N ASN A 100 -26.21 18.74 25.72
CA ASN A 100 -27.57 19.23 25.73
C ASN A 100 -27.69 20.47 26.63
N ASN A 101 -27.38 21.64 26.07
CA ASN A 101 -27.50 22.93 26.74
C ASN A 101 -28.72 23.74 26.27
N SER A 102 -29.75 23.07 25.73
CA SER A 102 -30.96 23.71 25.21
C SER A 102 -32.02 23.93 26.30
N LEU A 103 -32.85 24.98 26.15
CA LEU A 103 -33.99 25.25 27.03
C LEU A 103 -35.26 24.60 26.47
N ASN A 104 -36.14 24.13 27.34
CA ASN A 104 -37.47 23.66 26.97
C ASN A 104 -38.35 24.84 26.54
N THR A 105 -38.44 25.09 25.24
CA THR A 105 -39.23 26.19 24.64
C THR A 105 -40.54 25.71 24.01
N ALA A 106 -40.82 24.39 24.07
CA ALA A 106 -42.04 23.84 23.52
C ALA A 106 -43.26 24.43 24.27
N PRO A 107 -44.24 25.01 23.56
CA PRO A 107 -45.46 25.50 24.19
C PRO A 107 -46.26 24.32 24.77
N ASP A 108 -46.78 24.47 25.98
CA ASP A 108 -47.66 23.48 26.59
C ASP A 108 -48.95 23.37 25.76
N ARG A 109 -49.17 22.18 25.18
CA ARG A 109 -50.32 21.90 24.30
C ARG A 109 -51.59 21.55 25.08
N THR A 110 -51.48 21.24 26.36
CA THR A 110 -52.62 20.90 27.23
C THR A 110 -53.23 22.13 27.87
N ARG A 111 -52.47 23.23 27.93
CA ARG A 111 -52.96 24.53 28.33
C ARG A 111 -53.78 25.14 27.19
N THR A 112 -55.10 24.98 27.25
CA THR A 112 -56.02 25.84 26.51
C THR A 112 -55.62 27.29 26.80
N ILE A 113 -55.30 28.07 25.77
CA ILE A 113 -55.03 29.50 25.96
C ILE A 113 -56.38 30.14 26.29
N ASP A 114 -56.72 30.21 27.57
CA ASP A 114 -58.01 30.76 28.02
C ASP A 114 -58.15 32.27 27.76
N PHE A 115 -57.08 32.93 27.32
CA PHE A 115 -57.05 34.36 27.03
C PHE A 115 -56.32 34.66 25.70
N PRO A 116 -57.04 34.80 24.58
CA PRO A 116 -56.45 35.24 23.30
C PRO A 116 -56.11 36.74 23.27
N ASN A 117 -56.28 37.47 24.37
CA ASN A 117 -56.18 38.93 24.39
C ASN A 117 -54.90 39.39 25.11
N PHE A 118 -53.76 39.29 24.42
CA PHE A 118 -52.54 39.96 24.84
C PHE A 118 -52.62 41.45 24.41
N GLN A 119 -53.38 42.25 25.15
CA GLN A 119 -53.31 43.70 25.00
C GLN A 119 -52.03 44.18 25.67
N HIS A 120 -51.01 44.43 24.86
CA HIS A 120 -49.79 45.11 25.31
C HIS A 120 -50.08 46.61 25.33
N THR A 121 -50.41 47.16 26.50
CA THR A 121 -50.52 48.61 26.69
C THR A 121 -49.11 49.21 26.76
N LEU A 122 -48.85 50.26 25.96
CA LEU A 122 -47.62 51.07 26.01
C LEU A 122 -47.57 51.94 27.27
#